data_AF-A0A396N2L7-F1
#
_entry.id   AF-A0A396N2L7-F1
#
_cell.length_a   1.000
_cell.length_b   1.000
_cell.length_c   1.000
_cell.angle_alpha   90.00
_cell.angle_beta   90.00
_cell.angle_gamma   90.00
#
_symmetry.space_group_name_H-M   'P 1'
#
loop_
_entity.id
_entity.type
_entity.pdbx_description
1 polymer ?
#
loop_
_entity_poly.entity_id
_entity_poly.type
_entity_poly.pdbx_seq_one_letter_code
_entity_poly.pdbx_strand_id
1 'polypeptide(L)'
;MNIILTLPICSAGFSAWLSPIGTVPKDFNPEDGQISVYKFHYDPNILAYCFQGASVEWLHFVAENRKKDLFPQLLKKYGTIDIIGGKIADDQTAHTLQQYIGGVDFGIPGTPKADKIAIEKLLPNRLKDHFCFRTQDAVNHLEYIRSDRYGDVKL
;
A
#
# COMPACT_ATOMS: atom_id res chain seq x y z
N MET A 1 -19.73 2.68 -8.11
CA MET A 1 -18.54 1.86 -7.80
C MET A 1 -18.27 2.01 -6.32
N ASN A 2 -18.54 0.98 -5.51
CA ASN A 2 -18.31 1.03 -4.07
C ASN A 2 -16.86 0.61 -3.81
N ILE A 3 -16.01 1.54 -3.38
CA ILE A 3 -14.61 1.23 -3.06
C ILE A 3 -14.57 0.82 -1.58
N ILE A 4 -14.49 -0.47 -1.30
CA ILE A 4 -14.28 -0.96 0.07
C ILE A 4 -12.81 -0.74 0.42
N LEU A 5 -12.53 0.29 1.22
CA LEU A 5 -11.22 0.47 1.85
C LEU A 5 -11.10 -0.48 3.03
N THR A 6 -10.63 -1.72 2.79
CA THR A 6 -10.17 -2.56 3.89
C THR A 6 -8.86 -1.99 4.42
N LEU A 7 -8.90 -1.37 5.60
CA LEU A 7 -7.71 -1.09 6.39
C LEU A 7 -7.41 -2.36 7.21
N PRO A 8 -6.42 -3.19 6.84
CA PRO A 8 -5.96 -4.22 7.75
C PRO A 8 -5.22 -3.53 8.89
N ILE A 9 -5.80 -3.58 10.08
CA ILE A 9 -5.07 -3.35 11.32
C ILE A 9 -4.18 -4.58 11.50
N CYS A 10 -2.93 -4.51 11.03
CA CYS A 10 -1.94 -5.54 11.32
C CYS A 10 -0.76 -4.91 12.07
N SER A 11 -0.49 -5.46 13.24
CA SER A 11 0.64 -5.14 14.11
C SER A 11 1.97 -5.49 13.44
N ALA A 12 2.96 -4.61 13.67
CA ALA A 12 4.39 -4.73 13.35
C ALA A 12 4.82 -4.30 11.93
N GLY A 13 5.38 -3.08 11.85
CA GLY A 13 6.28 -2.65 10.77
C GLY A 13 5.65 -1.76 9.68
N PHE A 14 5.49 -0.46 9.99
CA PHE A 14 5.18 0.72 9.13
C PHE A 14 5.56 0.60 7.62
N SER A 15 4.90 1.22 6.64
CA SER A 15 3.79 2.19 6.59
C SER A 15 3.40 2.46 5.13
N ALA A 16 2.10 2.39 4.83
CA ALA A 16 1.46 3.14 3.73
C ALA A 16 0.20 3.82 4.30
N TRP A 17 0.45 4.82 5.14
CA TRP A 17 -0.27 6.08 5.36
C TRP A 17 -1.80 6.10 5.19
N LEU A 18 -2.51 5.46 6.11
CA LEU A 18 -3.18 6.23 7.17
C LEU A 18 -2.34 6.00 8.43
N SER A 19 -1.82 7.06 9.05
CA SER A 19 -1.26 6.92 10.40
C SER A 19 -2.34 6.21 11.25
N PRO A 20 -2.02 5.18 12.04
CA PRO A 20 -2.99 4.71 13.00
C PRO A 20 -3.38 5.93 13.83
N ILE A 21 -4.68 6.19 13.94
CA ILE A 21 -5.17 7.18 14.89
C ILE A 21 -4.96 6.55 16.27
N GLY A 22 -3.71 6.62 16.77
CA GLY A 22 -3.32 6.07 18.06
C GLY A 22 -2.41 4.83 18.02
N THR A 23 -1.87 4.50 19.19
CA THR A 23 -1.06 3.30 19.43
C THR A 23 -1.99 2.11 19.64
N VAL A 24 -1.76 0.99 18.93
CA VAL A 24 -2.51 -0.25 19.19
C VAL A 24 -2.11 -0.77 20.58
N PRO A 25 -3.06 -0.98 21.52
CA PRO A 25 -2.77 -1.52 22.84
C PRO A 25 -2.12 -2.91 22.77
N LYS A 26 -1.30 -3.27 23.77
CA LYS A 26 -0.61 -4.58 23.80
C LYS A 26 -1.58 -5.76 23.94
N ASP A 27 -2.76 -5.50 24.46
CA ASP A 27 -3.89 -6.40 24.67
C ASP A 27 -4.93 -6.32 23.54
N PHE A 28 -4.59 -5.68 22.41
CA PHE A 28 -5.48 -5.61 21.25
C PHE A 28 -5.85 -7.02 20.75
N ASN A 29 -7.14 -7.31 20.75
CA ASN A 29 -7.70 -8.47 20.10
C ASN A 29 -8.06 -8.09 18.65
N PRO A 30 -7.56 -8.79 17.62
CA PRO A 30 -7.93 -8.55 16.23
C PRO A 30 -9.44 -8.54 15.98
N GLU A 31 -10.20 -9.31 16.76
CA GLU A 31 -11.67 -9.33 16.71
C GLU A 31 -12.30 -7.98 17.10
N ASP A 32 -11.60 -7.14 17.87
CA ASP A 32 -12.00 -5.77 18.23
C ASP A 32 -11.59 -4.73 17.17
N GLY A 33 -10.93 -5.16 16.09
CA GLY A 33 -10.61 -4.30 14.97
C GLY A 33 -11.86 -3.64 14.38
N GLN A 34 -11.70 -2.52 13.69
CA GLN A 34 -12.79 -1.89 12.95
C GLN A 34 -12.47 -1.84 11.46
N ILE A 35 -13.43 -2.24 10.63
CA ILE A 35 -13.39 -2.06 9.18
C ILE A 35 -14.34 -0.91 8.85
N SER A 36 -13.79 0.19 8.35
CA SER A 36 -14.57 1.32 7.87
C SER A 36 -14.78 1.26 6.36
N VAL A 37 -16.01 1.49 5.92
CA VAL A 37 -16.37 1.58 4.51
C VAL A 37 -16.58 3.03 4.14
N TYR A 38 -15.96 3.44 3.04
CA TYR A 38 -16.08 4.78 2.49
C TYR A 38 -16.60 4.71 1.06
N LYS A 39 -17.24 5.78 0.62
CA LYS A 39 -17.58 6.00 -0.78
C LYS A 39 -16.69 7.11 -1.30
N PHE A 40 -16.00 6.84 -2.40
CA PHE A 40 -15.22 7.87 -3.08
C PHE A 40 -16.09 8.62 -4.09
N HIS A 41 -16.09 9.94 -4.01
CA HIS A 41 -16.71 10.84 -4.98
C HIS A 41 -15.67 11.26 -6.01
N TYR A 42 -15.87 10.84 -7.25
CA TYR A 42 -14.94 11.18 -8.32
C TYR A 42 -15.02 12.67 -8.67
N ASP A 43 -13.86 13.31 -8.73
CA ASP A 43 -13.67 14.66 -9.27
C ASP A 43 -12.62 14.58 -10.40
N PRO A 44 -12.87 15.14 -11.59
CA PRO A 44 -11.92 15.13 -12.70
C PRO A 44 -10.59 15.87 -12.41
N ASN A 45 -10.54 16.72 -11.39
CA ASN A 45 -9.32 17.39 -10.94
C ASN A 45 -8.43 16.50 -10.09
N ILE A 46 -8.95 15.38 -9.56
CA ILE A 46 -8.18 14.41 -8.78
C ILE A 46 -7.44 13.47 -9.73
N LEU A 47 -6.10 13.53 -9.70
CA LEU A 47 -5.26 12.70 -10.54
C LEU A 47 -5.03 11.33 -9.89
N ALA A 48 -5.55 10.29 -10.52
CA ALA A 48 -5.34 8.91 -10.09
C ALA A 48 -4.41 8.16 -11.05
N TYR A 49 -3.43 7.42 -10.52
CA TYR A 49 -2.59 6.50 -11.27
C TYR A 49 -2.67 5.09 -10.67
N CYS A 50 -2.98 4.09 -11.50
CA CYS A 50 -3.06 2.70 -11.05
C CYS A 50 -2.03 1.82 -11.75
N PHE A 51 -1.13 1.23 -10.97
CA PHE A 51 -0.23 0.18 -11.46
C PHE A 51 -1.05 -1.05 -11.85
N GLN A 52 -0.97 -1.44 -13.12
CA GLN A 52 -1.71 -2.60 -13.65
C GLN A 52 -1.21 -3.95 -13.11
N GLY A 53 -0.01 -3.99 -12.55
CA GLY A 53 0.58 -5.20 -11.99
C GLY A 53 1.89 -4.93 -11.25
N ALA A 54 2.51 -6.01 -10.76
CA ALA A 54 3.82 -5.98 -10.09
C ALA A 54 4.97 -5.83 -11.10
N SER A 55 5.05 -4.68 -11.78
CA SER A 55 6.12 -4.35 -12.70
C SER A 55 7.40 -3.90 -11.98
N VAL A 56 8.51 -3.78 -12.71
CA VAL A 56 9.78 -3.21 -12.20
C VAL A 56 9.55 -1.80 -11.66
N GLU A 57 8.81 -0.98 -12.41
CA GLU A 57 8.50 0.39 -11.98
C GLU A 57 7.66 0.43 -10.71
N TRP A 58 6.68 -0.47 -10.57
CA TRP A 58 5.93 -0.64 -9.33
C TRP A 58 6.85 -1.03 -8.17
N LEU A 59 7.75 -2.00 -8.37
CA LEU A 59 8.70 -2.45 -7.34
C LEU A 59 9.58 -1.29 -6.87
N HIS A 60 10.13 -0.53 -7.80
CA HIS A 60 10.97 0.63 -7.49
C HIS A 60 10.18 1.73 -6.77
N PHE A 61 8.93 1.98 -7.20
CA PHE A 61 8.05 2.94 -6.54
C PHE A 61 7.76 2.55 -5.09
N VAL A 62 7.43 1.28 -4.83
CA VAL A 62 7.18 0.78 -3.48
C VAL A 62 8.45 0.82 -2.63
N ALA A 63 9.60 0.46 -3.21
CA ALA A 63 10.89 0.51 -2.54
C ALA A 63 11.26 1.94 -2.11
N GLU A 64 11.10 2.93 -2.99
CA GLU A 64 11.36 4.35 -2.70
C GLU A 64 10.42 4.92 -1.62
N ASN A 65 9.19 4.43 -1.55
CA ASN A 65 8.26 4.83 -0.48
C ASN A 65 8.62 4.24 0.89
N ARG A 66 9.37 3.13 0.93
CA ARG A 66 9.84 2.48 2.17
C ARG A 66 11.22 2.98 2.61
N LYS A 67 12.13 3.20 1.67
CA LYS A 67 13.46 3.77 1.91
C LYS A 67 13.70 4.86 0.87
N LYS A 68 13.69 6.11 1.33
CA LYS A 68 13.95 7.28 0.51
C LYS A 68 15.34 7.20 -0.12
N ASP A 69 15.50 7.85 -1.27
CA ASP A 69 16.75 8.02 -2.02
C ASP A 69 17.24 6.77 -2.78
N LEU A 70 16.43 5.72 -2.92
CA LEU A 70 16.74 4.57 -3.78
C LEU A 70 16.43 4.86 -5.26
N PHE A 71 15.29 5.49 -5.51
CA PHE A 71 14.75 5.83 -6.83
C PHE A 71 14.09 7.22 -6.79
N PRO A 72 14.83 8.29 -6.44
CA PRO A 72 14.26 9.63 -6.20
C PRO A 72 13.49 10.20 -7.40
N GLN A 73 13.83 9.78 -8.63
CA GLN A 73 13.11 10.14 -9.85
C GLN A 73 11.63 9.74 -9.82
N LEU A 74 11.27 8.67 -9.10
CA LEU A 74 9.89 8.20 -9.01
C LEU A 74 9.04 9.07 -8.10
N LEU A 75 9.60 9.61 -7.01
CA LEU A 75 8.88 10.59 -6.18
C LEU A 75 8.52 11.83 -6.97
N LYS A 76 9.41 12.29 -7.85
CA LYS A 76 9.14 13.41 -8.75
C LYS A 76 8.09 13.04 -9.80
N LYS A 77 8.25 11.90 -10.46
CA LYS A 77 7.32 11.42 -11.51
C LYS A 77 5.88 11.33 -11.01
N TYR A 78 5.70 10.77 -9.82
CA TYR A 78 4.38 10.59 -9.23
C TYR A 78 4.01 11.69 -8.25
N GLY A 79 4.80 12.75 -8.13
CA GLY A 79 4.64 13.78 -7.09
C GLY A 79 3.31 14.55 -7.19
N THR A 80 2.75 14.65 -8.40
CA THR A 80 1.50 15.35 -8.69
C THR A 80 0.28 14.43 -8.69
N ILE A 81 0.44 13.14 -8.38
CA ILE A 81 -0.65 12.18 -8.38
C ILE A 81 -1.28 12.12 -6.99
N ASP A 82 -2.58 12.39 -6.94
CA ASP A 82 -3.39 12.44 -5.73
C ASP A 82 -3.71 11.06 -5.17
N ILE A 83 -4.02 10.10 -6.06
CA ILE A 83 -4.37 8.72 -5.68
C ILE A 83 -3.47 7.75 -6.44
N ILE A 84 -2.78 6.88 -5.71
CA ILE A 84 -1.98 5.81 -6.32
C ILE A 84 -2.61 4.47 -5.97
N GLY A 85 -3.12 3.79 -6.99
CA GLY A 85 -3.61 2.42 -6.91
C GLY A 85 -2.55 1.42 -7.33
N GLY A 86 -2.58 0.23 -6.76
CA GLY A 86 -1.74 -0.86 -7.20
C GLY A 86 -1.89 -2.10 -6.35
N LYS A 87 -1.24 -3.15 -6.82
CA LYS A 87 -1.16 -4.42 -6.12
C LYS A 87 -0.38 -4.25 -4.82
N ILE A 88 -0.95 -4.69 -3.69
CA ILE A 88 -0.24 -4.70 -2.41
C ILE A 88 0.12 -6.12 -1.98
N ALA A 89 1.34 -6.15 -1.48
CA ALA A 89 2.02 -7.21 -0.79
C ALA A 89 1.27 -7.68 0.46
N ASP A 90 0.92 -8.95 0.54
CA ASP A 90 0.63 -9.60 1.83
C ASP A 90 1.89 -9.63 2.73
N ASP A 91 1.76 -10.09 3.98
CA ASP A 91 2.84 -10.06 4.97
C ASP A 91 4.12 -10.78 4.49
N GLN A 92 3.96 -11.86 3.71
CA GLN A 92 5.09 -12.59 3.11
C GLN A 92 5.80 -11.77 2.02
N THR A 93 5.02 -11.02 1.26
CA THR A 93 5.51 -10.08 0.25
C THR A 93 6.21 -8.87 0.89
N ALA A 94 5.80 -8.45 2.09
CA ALA A 94 6.45 -7.37 2.83
C ALA A 94 7.89 -7.71 3.25
N HIS A 95 8.15 -8.96 3.65
CA HIS A 95 9.50 -9.45 3.96
C HIS A 95 10.39 -9.46 2.71
N THR A 96 9.88 -9.98 1.59
CA THR A 96 10.60 -9.99 0.31
C THR A 96 11.01 -8.58 -0.14
N LEU A 97 10.10 -7.61 0.00
CA LEU A 97 10.39 -6.20 -0.28
C LEU A 97 11.49 -5.62 0.63
N GLN A 98 11.49 -5.98 1.93
CA GLN A 98 12.53 -5.52 2.87
C GLN A 98 13.90 -6.09 2.51
N GLN A 99 13.98 -7.37 2.17
CA GLN A 99 15.22 -8.00 1.74
C GLN A 99 15.75 -7.36 0.45
N TYR A 100 14.88 -7.11 -0.52
CA TYR A 100 15.23 -6.37 -1.75
C TYR A 100 15.78 -4.97 -1.42
N ILE A 101 15.07 -4.17 -0.61
CA ILE A 101 15.50 -2.82 -0.19
C ILE A 101 16.85 -2.83 0.54
N GLY A 102 17.08 -3.85 1.38
CA GLY A 102 18.33 -4.06 2.10
C GLY A 102 19.46 -4.61 1.24
N GLY A 103 19.17 -5.07 0.02
CA GLY A 103 20.11 -5.74 -0.88
C GLY A 103 20.55 -7.13 -0.41
N VAL A 104 19.88 -7.69 0.61
CA VAL A 104 20.19 -9.01 1.19
C VAL A 104 19.67 -10.09 0.24
N ASP A 105 20.53 -10.99 -0.23
CA ASP A 105 20.21 -12.11 -1.16
C ASP A 105 19.80 -11.72 -2.59
N PHE A 106 19.39 -10.47 -2.85
CA PHE A 106 19.01 -9.98 -4.19
C PHE A 106 20.15 -9.26 -4.92
N GLY A 107 21.09 -8.66 -4.17
CA GLY A 107 22.09 -7.73 -4.71
C GLY A 107 21.61 -6.28 -4.70
N ILE A 108 22.25 -5.41 -5.49
CA ILE A 108 21.96 -3.97 -5.48
C ILE A 108 20.56 -3.71 -6.09
N PRO A 109 19.65 -3.01 -5.37
CA PRO A 109 18.34 -2.59 -5.90
C PRO A 109 18.47 -1.83 -7.22
N GLY A 110 17.55 -2.08 -8.16
CA GLY A 110 17.55 -1.43 -9.47
C GLY A 110 18.46 -2.08 -10.51
N THR A 111 19.20 -3.13 -10.13
CA THR A 111 19.91 -3.95 -11.11
C THR A 111 18.93 -4.93 -11.77
N PRO A 112 19.07 -5.21 -13.09
CA PRO A 112 18.17 -6.13 -13.79
C PRO A 112 18.04 -7.51 -13.14
N LYS A 113 19.11 -7.99 -12.50
CA LYS A 113 19.13 -9.26 -11.77
C LYS A 113 18.31 -9.18 -10.48
N ALA A 114 18.53 -8.15 -9.65
CA ALA A 114 17.81 -8.00 -8.39
C ALA A 114 16.31 -7.80 -8.63
N ASP A 115 15.95 -6.96 -9.60
CA ASP A 115 14.57 -6.64 -9.96
C ASP A 115 13.82 -7.90 -10.42
N LYS A 116 14.44 -8.70 -11.29
CA LYS A 116 13.84 -9.93 -11.80
C LYS A 116 13.55 -10.92 -10.68
N ILE A 117 14.54 -11.19 -9.81
CA ILE A 117 14.39 -12.14 -8.71
C ILE A 117 13.34 -11.66 -7.71
N ALA A 118 13.30 -10.35 -7.43
CA ALA A 118 12.29 -9.76 -6.56
C ALA A 118 10.89 -9.96 -7.16
N ILE A 119 10.65 -9.56 -8.40
CA ILE A 119 9.35 -9.71 -9.06
C ILE A 119 8.90 -11.18 -9.10
N GLU A 120 9.79 -12.10 -9.48
CA GLU A 120 9.49 -13.55 -9.51
C GLU A 120 9.06 -14.09 -8.14
N LYS A 121 9.61 -13.56 -7.03
CA LYS A 121 9.20 -13.93 -5.67
C LYS A 121 7.91 -13.25 -5.21
N LEU A 122 7.53 -12.11 -5.80
CA LEU A 122 6.35 -11.32 -5.42
C LEU A 122 5.08 -11.78 -6.18
N LEU A 123 5.22 -12.30 -7.41
CA LEU A 123 4.11 -12.76 -8.27
C LEU A 123 3.26 -13.94 -7.75
N PRO A 124 3.78 -14.91 -6.98
CA PRO A 124 2.99 -16.04 -6.48
C PRO A 124 1.91 -15.64 -5.46
N ASN A 125 2.04 -14.47 -4.84
CA ASN A 125 1.14 -14.00 -3.81
C ASN A 125 -0.05 -13.29 -4.45
N ARG A 126 -1.27 -13.61 -4.00
CA ARG A 126 -2.54 -13.07 -4.56
C ARG A 126 -2.71 -11.61 -4.14
N LEU A 127 -1.97 -10.72 -4.77
CA LEU A 127 -1.95 -9.29 -4.43
C LEU A 127 -3.35 -8.68 -4.64
N LYS A 128 -3.89 -8.10 -3.57
CA LYS A 128 -5.14 -7.32 -3.60
C LYS A 128 -4.84 -5.89 -4.04
N ASP A 129 -5.77 -5.27 -4.75
CA ASP A 129 -5.63 -3.89 -5.20
C ASP A 129 -5.94 -2.96 -4.03
N HIS A 130 -4.98 -2.14 -3.64
CA HIS A 130 -5.16 -1.11 -2.62
C HIS A 130 -4.92 0.28 -3.23
N PHE A 131 -5.45 1.30 -2.56
CA PHE A 131 -5.32 2.70 -2.96
C PHE A 131 -4.62 3.49 -1.84
N CYS A 132 -3.66 4.33 -2.23
CA CYS A 132 -3.02 5.30 -1.36
C CYS A 132 -3.50 6.70 -1.76
N PHE A 133 -4.20 7.36 -0.84
CA PHE A 133 -4.61 8.75 -0.95
C PHE A 133 -3.47 9.63 -0.43
N ARG A 134 -2.86 10.42 -1.32
CA ARG A 134 -1.62 11.14 -1.04
C ARG A 134 -1.86 12.60 -0.67
N THR A 135 -2.98 13.17 -1.10
CA THR A 135 -3.33 14.57 -0.84
C THR A 135 -4.56 14.65 0.06
N GLN A 136 -4.61 15.69 0.89
CA GLN A 136 -5.78 15.94 1.73
C GLN A 136 -7.04 16.16 0.89
N ASP A 137 -6.89 16.74 -0.30
CA ASP A 137 -7.99 16.93 -1.23
C ASP A 137 -8.60 15.59 -1.64
N ALA A 138 -7.79 14.60 -2.04
CA ALA A 138 -8.27 13.26 -2.34
C ALA A 138 -8.95 12.57 -1.16
N VAL A 139 -8.46 12.81 0.07
CA VAL A 139 -9.09 12.30 1.30
C VAL A 139 -10.45 12.96 1.54
N ASN A 140 -10.60 14.25 1.27
CA ASN A 140 -11.87 14.97 1.45
C ASN A 140 -12.98 14.48 0.51
N HIS A 141 -12.62 13.78 -0.57
CA HIS A 141 -13.56 13.14 -1.48
C HIS A 141 -14.06 11.77 -0.96
N LEU A 142 -13.62 11.32 0.21
CA LEU A 142 -14.15 10.15 0.89
C LEU A 142 -15.33 10.52 1.78
N GLU A 143 -16.49 9.95 1.47
CA GLU A 143 -17.67 9.96 2.34
C GLU A 143 -17.63 8.73 3.24
N TYR A 144 -17.62 8.93 4.55
CA TYR A 144 -17.79 7.85 5.51
C TYR A 144 -19.20 7.24 5.41
N ILE A 145 -19.28 5.92 5.25
CA ILE A 145 -20.55 5.21 5.14
C ILE A 145 -20.87 4.46 6.44
N ARG A 146 -19.93 3.65 6.94
CA ARG A 146 -20.11 2.84 8.15
C ARG A 146 -18.78 2.29 8.65
N SER A 147 -18.79 1.81 9.89
CA SER A 147 -17.73 0.99 10.48
C SER A 147 -18.35 -0.25 11.08
N ASP A 148 -17.76 -1.40 10.80
CA ASP A 148 -18.11 -2.68 11.40
C ASP A 148 -16.97 -3.18 12.27
N ARG A 149 -17.30 -3.95 13.30
CA ARG A 149 -16.29 -4.69 14.05
C ARG A 149 -15.77 -5.84 13.19
N TYR A 150 -14.45 -5.98 13.10
CA TYR A 150 -13.76 -6.94 12.26
C TYR A 150 -14.27 -8.37 12.49
N GLY A 151 -14.43 -8.78 13.76
CA GLY A 151 -14.93 -10.12 14.10
C GLY A 151 -16.38 -10.40 13.69
N ASP A 152 -17.18 -9.37 13.45
CA ASP A 152 -18.59 -9.50 13.05
C ASP A 152 -18.75 -9.57 11.52
N VAL A 153 -17.71 -9.21 10.75
CA VAL A 153 -17.74 -9.21 9.29
C VAL A 153 -17.42 -10.60 8.75
N LYS A 154 -18.42 -11.28 8.18
CA LYS A 154 -18.19 -12.48 7.34
C LYS A 154 -17.70 -12.03 5.96
N LEU A 155 -16.39 -11.94 5.79
CA LEU A 155 -15.73 -11.68 4.50
C LEU A 155 -15.76 -12.89 3.56
#